data_AF-A0A953EU79-F1
#
_entry.id   AF-A0A953EU79-F1
#
_cell.length_a   1.000
_cell.length_b   1.000
_cell.length_c   1.000
_cell.angle_alpha   90.00
_cell.angle_beta   90.00
_cell.angle_gamma   90.00
#
_symmetry.space_group_name_H-M   'P 1'
#
loop_
_entity.id
_entity.type
_entity.pdbx_description
1 polymer ?
#
loop_
_entity_poly.entity_id
_entity_poly.type
_entity_poly.pdbx_seq_one_letter_code
_entity_poly.pdbx_strand_id
1 'polypeptide(L)' 'MDSSAVRTRGLLLRITEAADLLAIGRSTVYELIAGEQLETVHIGRAVRVTRASIEAFVERERSGRD' A
#
# COMPACT_ATOMS: atom_id res chain seq x y z
N MET A 1 -5.41 6.02 30.78
CA MET A 1 -4.48 6.85 30.00
C MET A 1 -4.45 6.26 28.60
N ASP A 2 -5.46 6.63 27.83
CA ASP A 2 -5.65 6.22 26.44
C ASP A 2 -4.63 6.99 25.60
N SER A 3 -3.54 6.32 25.26
CA SER A 3 -2.57 6.77 24.27
C SER A 3 -2.70 5.87 23.04
N SER A 4 -3.92 5.71 22.53
CA SER A 4 -4.10 5.41 21.12
C SER A 4 -3.80 6.69 20.33
N ALA A 5 -2.51 7.03 20.27
CA ALA A 5 -2.02 7.87 19.19
C ALA A 5 -2.55 7.24 17.91
N VAL A 6 -3.44 7.94 17.21
CA VAL A 6 -3.61 7.76 15.77
C VAL A 6 -2.19 7.89 15.23
N ARG A 7 -1.49 6.75 15.08
CA ARG A 7 -0.22 6.72 14.38
C ARG A 7 -0.63 7.12 12.98
N THR A 8 -0.41 8.39 12.63
CA THR A 8 -0.74 8.92 11.32
C THR A 8 -0.21 7.94 10.30
N ARG A 9 -1.16 7.22 9.72
CA ARG A 9 -0.90 6.13 8.80
C ARG A 9 -0.29 6.82 7.57
N GLY A 10 1.03 6.74 7.41
CA GLY A 10 1.76 7.56 6.44
C GLY A 10 1.17 7.49 5.04
N LEU A 11 1.14 8.62 4.32
CA LEU A 11 0.61 8.71 2.96
C LEU A 11 1.44 7.90 1.96
N LEU A 12 2.74 7.77 2.24
CA LEU A 12 3.71 7.05 1.44
C LEU A 12 4.35 5.94 2.27
N LEU A 13 4.26 4.71 1.79
CA LEU A 13 4.63 3.49 2.50
C LEU A 13 5.85 2.86 1.85
N ARG A 14 6.75 2.28 2.64
CA ARG A 14 7.76 1.36 2.14
C ARG A 14 7.07 0.12 1.55
N ILE A 15 7.77 -0.57 0.65
CA ILE A 15 7.29 -1.86 0.09
C ILE A 15 6.93 -2.85 1.20
N THR A 16 7.72 -2.92 2.28
CA THR A 16 7.43 -3.79 3.43
C THR A 16 6.16 -3.37 4.16
N GLU A 17 5.93 -2.07 4.35
CA GLU A 17 4.73 -1.57 5.03
C GLU A 17 3.47 -1.80 4.18
N ALA A 18 3.58 -1.70 2.85
CA ALA A 18 2.49 -2.07 1.94
C ALA A 18 2.20 -3.58 2.00
N ALA A 19 3.24 -4.42 2.03
CA ALA A 19 3.11 -5.87 2.19
C ALA A 19 2.41 -6.23 3.51
N ASP A 20 2.82 -5.60 4.62
CA ASP A 20 2.22 -5.80 5.93
C ASP A 20 0.75 -5.35 5.96
N LEU A 21 0.44 -4.20 5.35
CA LEU A 21 -0.93 -3.67 5.29
C LEU A 21 -1.88 -4.55 4.46
N LEU A 22 -1.38 -5.19 3.41
CA LEU A 22 -2.14 -6.08 2.55
C LEU A 22 -2.08 -7.55 3.00
N ALA A 23 -1.30 -7.88 4.03
CA ALA A 23 -1.04 -9.23 4.51
C ALA A 23 -0.54 -10.20 3.40
N ILE A 24 0.36 -9.73 2.54
CA ILE A 24 0.94 -10.48 1.42
C ILE A 24 2.48 -10.43 1.41
N GLY A 25 3.10 -11.27 0.57
CA GLY A 25 4.55 -11.24 0.37
C GLY A 25 5.01 -10.01 -0.44
N ARG A 26 6.26 -9.58 -0.23
CA ARG A 26 6.87 -8.46 -0.98
C ARG A 26 6.90 -8.71 -2.50
N SER A 27 7.11 -9.96 -2.93
CA SER A 27 7.10 -10.32 -4.34
C SER A 27 5.76 -9.99 -4.99
N THR A 28 4.65 -10.30 -4.31
CA THR A 28 3.31 -9.95 -4.76
C THR A 28 3.11 -8.44 -4.81
N VAL A 29 3.64 -7.66 -3.85
CA VAL A 29 3.61 -6.19 -3.95
C VAL A 29 4.33 -5.71 -5.20
N TYR A 30 5.50 -6.28 -5.54
CA TYR A 30 6.20 -5.94 -6.78
C TYR A 30 5.41 -6.33 -8.03
N GLU A 31 4.73 -7.48 -8.04
CA GLU A 31 3.84 -7.90 -9.13
C GLU A 31 2.68 -6.90 -9.30
N LEU A 32 2.05 -6.46 -8.21
CA LEU A 32 0.99 -5.45 -8.24
C LEU A 32 1.50 -4.09 -8.75
N ILE A 33 2.72 -3.70 -8.41
CA ILE A 33 3.34 -2.47 -8.95
C ILE A 33 3.64 -2.63 -10.45
N ALA A 34 4.22 -3.77 -10.85
CA ALA A 34 4.53 -4.06 -12.25
C ALA A 34 3.26 -4.15 -13.12
N GLY A 35 2.15 -4.61 -12.54
CA GLY A 35 0.82 -4.63 -13.17
C GLY A 35 0.04 -3.32 -13.04
N GLU A 36 0.67 -2.23 -12.60
CA GLU A 36 0.06 -0.90 -12.42
C GLU A 36 -1.16 -0.88 -11.48
N GLN A 37 -1.31 -1.88 -10.63
CA GLN A 37 -2.39 -1.98 -9.65
C GLN A 37 -2.10 -1.19 -8.37
N LEU A 38 -0.82 -0.99 -8.05
CA LEU A 38 -0.33 -0.13 -6.98
C LEU A 38 0.59 0.96 -7.55
N GLU A 39 0.36 2.20 -7.12
CA GLU A 39 1.13 3.35 -7.58
C GLU A 39 2.35 3.58 -6.68
N THR A 40 3.44 4.06 -7.29
CA THR A 40 4.66 4.42 -6.55
C THR A 40 5.08 5.87 -6.75
N VAL A 41 5.71 6.43 -5.73
CA VAL A 41 6.34 7.75 -5.74
C VAL A 41 7.83 7.59 -5.49
N HIS A 42 8.63 8.22 -6.34
CA HIS A 42 10.09 8.28 -6.21
C HIS A 42 10.51 9.55 -5.49
N ILE A 43 11.26 9.41 -4.39
CA ILE A 43 11.87 10.53 -3.65
C ILE A 43 13.37 10.27 -3.58
N GLY A 44 14.11 10.85 -4.52
CA GLY A 44 15.51 10.48 -4.75
C GLY A 44 15.63 8.98 -5.06
N ARG A 45 16.43 8.26 -4.27
CA ARG A 45 16.58 6.79 -4.39
C ARG A 45 15.47 5.98 -3.73
N ALA A 46 14.58 6.62 -2.97
CA ALA A 46 13.53 5.92 -2.25
C ALA A 46 12.30 5.72 -3.13
N VAL A 47 11.80 4.49 -3.17
CA VAL A 47 10.50 4.15 -3.77
C VAL A 47 9.49 3.96 -2.65
N ARG A 48 8.29 4.53 -2.81
CA ARG A 48 7.19 4.40 -1.86
C ARG A 48 5.90 4.06 -2.57
N VAL A 49 5.09 3.19 -1.98
CA VAL A 49 3.72 2.91 -2.44
C VAL A 49 2.78 3.96 -1.85
N THR A 50 1.86 4.48 -2.64
CA THR A 50 0.85 5.42 -2.11
C THR A 50 -0.21 4.67 -1.32
N ARG A 51 -0.61 5.21 -0.16
CA ARG A 51 -1.76 4.68 0.60
C ARG A 51 -3.03 4.65 -0.24
N ALA A 52 -3.26 5.71 -1.01
CA ALA A 52 -4.45 5.86 -1.83
C ALA A 52 -4.58 4.73 -2.87
N SER A 53 -3.48 4.32 -3.51
CA SER A 53 -3.53 3.20 -4.48
C SER A 53 -3.79 1.85 -3.80
N ILE A 54 -3.30 1.64 -2.59
CA ILE A 54 -3.62 0.44 -1.79
C ILE A 54 -5.12 0.41 -1.45
N GLU A 55 -5.68 1.53 -1.00
CA GLU A 55 -7.11 1.64 -0.68
C GLU A 55 -7.97 1.41 -1.94
N ALA A 56 -7.61 2.03 -3.05
CA ALA A 56 -8.27 1.83 -4.34
C ALA A 56 -8.15 0.38 -4.85
N PHE A 57 -7.01 -0.27 -4.65
CA PHE A 57 -6.83 -1.69 -4.99
C PHE A 57 -7.80 -2.57 -4.21
N VAL A 58 -7.88 -2.40 -2.89
CA VAL A 58 -8.80 -3.18 -2.05
C VAL A 58 -10.26 -2.94 -2.44
N GLU A 59 -10.63 -1.71 -2.79
CA GLU A 59 -11.98 -1.40 -3.23
C GLU A 59 -12.35 -2.10 -4.55
N ARG A 60 -11.45 -2.08 -5.55
CA ARG A 60 -11.65 -2.80 -6.81
C ARG A 60 -11.85 -4.30 -6.59
N GLU A 61 -11.01 -4.93 -5.77
CA GLU A 61 -11.09 -6.36 -5.46
C GLU A 61 -12.37 -6.74 -4.70
N ARG A 62 -12.92 -5.80 -3.91
CA ARG A 62 -14.23 -5.99 -3.25
C ARG A 62 -15.38 -5.89 -4.24
N SER A 63 -15.35 -4.90 -5.14
CA SER A 63 -16.42 -4.68 -6.13
C SER A 63 -16.46 -5.71 -7.26
N GLY A 64 -15.35 -6.38 -7.56
CA GLY A 64 -15.27 -7.42 -8.60
C GLY A 64 -15.86 -8.78 -8.19
N ARG A 65 -16.51 -8.86 -7.03
CA ARG A 65 -17.03 -10.10 -6.43
C ARG A 65 -18.55 -10.13 -6.27
N ASP A 66 -19.25 -9.22 -6.94
CA ASP A 66 -20.71 -9.25 -7.13
C ASP A 66 -21.10 -10.03 -8.40
#